data_AF-A0A1S3UZM0-F1
#
_entry.id   AF-A0A1S3UZM0-F1
#
_cell.length_a   1.000
_cell.length_b   1.000
_cell.length_c   1.000
_cell.angle_alpha   90.00
_cell.angle_beta   90.00
_cell.angle_gamma   90.00
#
_symmetry.space_group_name_H-M   'P 1'
#
loop_
_entity.id
_entity.type
_entity.pdbx_description
1 polymer ?
#
loop_
_entity_poly.entity_id
_entity_poly.type
_entity_poly.pdbx_seq_one_letter_code
_entity_poly.pdbx_strand_id
1 'polypeptide(L)'
;MAESLLFGFAESLLRKLATAAVQEASLGLGVDRQLQQMKATTALIKAVLLDAEQKNPHSSALSEWLVQVKHMFSEAEDIVDDFECEALRKHVVNTYGGSSRKVRRSCEMGGCPALSKRFHPIIGYDWHRISHVKKVYIGRSL
;
A
#
# COMPACT_ATOMS: atom_id res chain seq x y z
N MET A 1 22.79 11.08 -6.42
CA MET A 1 22.75 9.63 -6.01
C MET A 1 21.66 9.33 -4.99
N ALA A 2 21.27 10.28 -4.12
CA ALA A 2 20.08 10.12 -3.26
C ALA A 2 18.78 10.49 -4.00
N GLU A 3 18.85 11.32 -5.05
CA GLU A 3 17.69 11.75 -5.84
C GLU A 3 17.04 10.59 -6.60
N SER A 4 17.83 9.67 -7.16
CA SER A 4 17.34 8.49 -7.88
C SER A 4 16.57 7.51 -6.98
N LEU A 5 16.93 7.40 -5.70
CA LEU A 5 16.20 6.59 -4.73
C LEU A 5 14.84 7.20 -4.40
N LEU A 6 14.78 8.53 -4.22
CA LEU A 6 13.54 9.25 -3.96
C LEU A 6 12.61 9.27 -5.18
N PHE A 7 13.18 9.35 -6.39
CA PHE A 7 12.44 9.21 -7.62
C PHE A 7 11.76 7.84 -7.72
N GLY A 8 12.51 6.76 -7.48
CA GLY A 8 11.95 5.40 -7.47
C GLY A 8 10.87 5.22 -6.40
N PHE A 9 11.03 5.85 -5.23
CA PHE A 9 10.02 5.85 -4.19
C PHE A 9 8.73 6.57 -4.64
N ALA A 10 8.84 7.76 -5.22
CA ALA A 10 7.70 8.51 -5.73
C ALA A 10 6.93 7.72 -6.81
N GLU A 11 7.64 7.00 -7.68
CA GLU A 11 7.02 6.10 -8.67
C GLU A 11 6.30 4.91 -8.02
N SER A 12 6.91 4.30 -7.01
CA SER A 12 6.30 3.22 -6.23
C SER A 12 4.98 3.68 -5.59
N LEU A 13 5.01 4.83 -4.90
CA LEU A 13 3.82 5.37 -4.25
C LEU A 13 2.73 5.73 -5.26
N LEU A 14 3.07 6.37 -6.40
CA LEU A 14 2.08 6.65 -7.46
C LEU A 14 1.43 5.38 -7.98
N ARG A 15 2.20 4.29 -8.13
CA ARG A 15 1.68 3.00 -8.55
C ARG A 15 0.73 2.42 -7.52
N LYS A 16 1.09 2.42 -6.23
CA LYS A 16 0.21 1.99 -5.13
C LYS A 16 -1.07 2.82 -5.07
N LEU A 17 -0.96 4.15 -5.18
CA LEU A 17 -2.11 5.06 -5.24
C LEU A 17 -3.04 4.81 -6.42
N ALA A 18 -2.52 4.26 -7.52
CA ALA A 18 -3.30 3.93 -8.72
C ALA A 18 -4.00 2.56 -8.62
N THR A 19 -3.77 1.76 -7.57
CA THR A 19 -4.41 0.45 -7.45
C THR A 19 -5.92 0.60 -7.24
N ALA A 20 -6.68 -0.34 -7.82
CA ALA A 20 -8.14 -0.35 -7.70
C ALA A 20 -8.58 -0.45 -6.23
N ALA A 21 -7.86 -1.25 -5.42
CA ALA A 21 -8.11 -1.39 -4.00
C ALA A 21 -8.08 -0.04 -3.25
N VAL A 22 -7.05 0.77 -3.50
CA VAL A 22 -6.91 2.09 -2.87
C VAL A 22 -7.94 3.08 -3.39
N GLN A 23 -8.25 3.05 -4.69
CA GLN A 23 -9.32 3.88 -5.27
C GLN A 23 -10.69 3.56 -4.66
N GLU A 24 -11.08 2.29 -4.63
CA GLU A 24 -12.35 1.84 -4.07
C GLU A 24 -12.44 2.10 -2.58
N ALA A 25 -11.36 1.85 -1.83
CA ALA A 25 -11.30 2.15 -0.40
C ALA A 25 -11.46 3.66 -0.14
N SER A 26 -10.79 4.51 -0.92
CA SER A 26 -10.90 5.96 -0.78
C SER A 26 -12.30 6.49 -1.05
N LEU A 27 -12.99 5.95 -2.07
CA LEU A 27 -14.37 6.28 -2.37
C LEU A 27 -15.31 5.83 -1.25
N GLY A 28 -15.13 4.60 -0.76
CA GLY A 28 -15.94 4.05 0.33
C GLY A 28 -15.77 4.77 1.67
N LEU A 29 -14.65 5.48 1.87
CA LEU A 29 -14.36 6.26 3.07
C LEU A 29 -14.55 7.77 2.88
N GLY A 30 -14.87 8.23 1.65
CA GLY A 30 -15.08 9.65 1.35
C GLY A 30 -13.80 10.51 1.33
N VAL A 31 -12.64 9.88 1.10
CA VAL A 31 -11.31 10.53 1.10
C VAL A 31 -10.71 10.59 -0.31
N ASP A 32 -11.52 10.44 -1.35
CA ASP A 32 -11.09 10.45 -2.76
C ASP A 32 -10.33 11.73 -3.12
N ARG A 33 -10.81 12.90 -2.67
CA ARG A 33 -10.17 14.19 -2.92
C ARG A 33 -8.77 14.26 -2.32
N GLN A 34 -8.63 13.76 -1.09
CA GLN A 34 -7.33 13.72 -0.38
C GLN A 34 -6.36 12.78 -1.09
N LEU A 35 -6.86 11.64 -1.58
CA LEU A 35 -6.07 10.70 -2.37
C LEU A 35 -5.59 11.33 -3.69
N GLN A 36 -6.45 12.08 -4.40
CA GLN A 36 -6.06 12.80 -5.61
C GLN A 36 -5.06 13.92 -5.33
N GLN A 37 -5.22 14.65 -4.22
CA GLN A 37 -4.23 15.64 -3.77
C GLN A 37 -2.88 14.99 -3.49
N MET A 38 -2.86 13.82 -2.84
CA MET A 38 -1.63 13.07 -2.58
C MET A 38 -0.95 12.66 -3.88
N LYS A 39 -1.68 12.12 -4.86
CA LYS A 39 -1.16 11.81 -6.19
C LYS A 39 -0.54 13.03 -6.89
N ALA A 40 -1.25 14.16 -6.89
CA ALA A 40 -0.78 15.39 -7.51
C ALA A 40 0.50 15.90 -6.84
N THR A 41 0.55 15.85 -5.51
CA THR A 41 1.71 16.28 -4.71
C THR A 41 2.92 15.39 -4.97
N THR A 42 2.75 14.07 -4.99
CA THR A 42 3.81 13.12 -5.35
C THR A 42 4.33 13.34 -6.77
N ALA A 43 3.44 13.58 -7.73
CA ALA A 43 3.84 13.86 -9.12
C ALA A 43 4.63 15.17 -9.25
N LEU A 44 4.22 16.21 -8.51
CA LEU A 44 4.94 17.49 -8.45
C LEU A 44 6.35 17.30 -7.87
N ILE A 45 6.45 16.59 -6.75
CA ILE A 45 7.75 16.30 -6.12
C ILE A 45 8.65 15.53 -7.09
N LYS A 46 8.12 14.52 -7.78
CA LYS A 46 8.86 13.77 -8.81
C LYS A 46 9.41 14.70 -9.91
N ALA A 47 8.61 15.66 -10.38
CA ALA A 47 9.03 16.62 -11.39
C ALA A 47 10.13 17.58 -10.87
N VAL A 48 9.99 18.07 -9.63
CA VAL A 48 10.99 18.92 -8.98
C VAL A 48 12.31 18.17 -8.79
N LEU A 49 12.27 16.90 -8.42
CA LEU A 49 13.46 16.05 -8.29
C LEU A 49 14.20 15.88 -9.62
N LEU A 50 13.47 15.65 -10.71
CA LEU A 50 14.06 15.56 -12.06
C LEU A 50 14.72 16.87 -12.50
N ASP A 51 14.08 18.00 -12.23
CA ASP A 51 14.62 19.32 -12.58
C ASP A 51 15.86 19.66 -11.72
N ALA A 52 15.83 19.30 -10.43
CA ALA A 52 16.94 19.51 -9.51
C ALA A 52 18.18 18.68 -9.87
N GLU A 53 18.00 17.40 -10.26
CA GLU A 53 19.10 16.54 -10.69
C GLU A 53 19.82 17.09 -11.94
N GLN A 54 19.09 17.69 -12.88
CA GLN A 54 19.69 18.32 -14.07
C GLN A 54 20.46 19.61 -13.74
N LYS A 55 20.01 20.39 -12.76
CA LYS A 55 20.51 21.75 -12.53
C LYS A 55 21.53 21.86 -11.40
N ASN A 56 21.41 21.09 -10.33
CA ASN A 56 22.30 21.22 -9.16
C ASN A 56 22.37 19.95 -8.28
N PRO A 57 23.19 18.95 -8.67
CA PRO A 57 23.28 17.66 -7.97
C PRO A 57 24.02 17.70 -6.60
N HIS A 58 24.54 18.85 -6.18
CA HIS A 58 25.39 18.97 -4.98
C HIS A 58 24.97 20.07 -4.00
N SER A 59 23.71 20.50 -4.05
CA SER A 59 23.17 21.48 -3.09
C SER A 59 22.91 20.87 -1.71
N SER A 60 23.47 21.47 -0.66
CA SER A 60 23.21 21.06 0.74
C SER A 60 21.74 21.27 1.13
N ALA A 61 21.12 22.36 0.66
CA ALA A 61 19.70 22.65 0.88
C ALA A 61 18.78 21.61 0.20
N LEU A 62 19.18 21.14 -1.00
CA LEU A 62 18.48 20.05 -1.67
C LEU A 62 18.57 18.77 -0.83
N SER A 63 19.76 18.43 -0.32
CA SER A 63 19.93 17.25 0.53
C SER A 63 19.03 17.26 1.76
N GLU A 64 18.89 18.41 2.43
CA GLU A 64 18.04 18.52 3.63
C GLU A 64 16.55 18.41 3.28
N TRP A 65 16.12 19.04 2.17
CA TRP A 65 14.76 18.91 1.66
C TRP A 65 14.41 17.47 1.26
N LEU A 66 15.34 16.75 0.62
CA LEU A 66 15.17 15.34 0.23
C LEU A 66 14.89 14.44 1.44
N VAL A 67 15.56 14.68 2.58
CA VAL A 67 15.32 13.91 3.81
C VAL A 67 13.89 14.09 4.32
N GLN A 68 13.38 15.32 4.33
CA GLN A 68 12.00 15.59 4.75
C GLN A 68 10.98 14.97 3.80
N VAL A 69 11.20 15.12 2.49
CA VAL A 69 10.35 14.53 1.47
C VAL A 69 10.28 13.01 1.60
N LYS A 70 11.40 12.35 1.89
CA LYS A 70 11.45 10.90 2.14
C LYS A 70 10.60 10.48 3.33
N HIS A 71 10.59 11.27 4.41
CA HIS A 71 9.76 10.99 5.58
C HIS A 71 8.27 11.06 5.23
N MET A 72 7.83 12.14 4.59
CA MET A 72 6.44 12.31 4.16
C MET A 72 5.99 11.16 3.23
N PHE A 73 6.89 10.75 2.36
CA PHE A 73 6.68 9.62 1.45
C PHE A 73 6.49 8.29 2.18
N SER A 74 7.26 8.06 3.23
CA SER A 74 7.15 6.86 4.06
C SER A 74 5.81 6.84 4.81
N GLU A 75 5.39 7.97 5.39
CA GLU A 75 4.08 8.09 6.05
C GLU A 75 2.92 7.89 5.07
N ALA A 76 3.04 8.42 3.84
CA ALA A 76 2.05 8.23 2.80
C ALA A 76 1.97 6.75 2.35
N GLU A 77 3.11 6.05 2.28
CA GLU A 77 3.14 4.64 1.92
C GLU A 77 2.46 3.77 2.99
N ASP A 78 2.69 4.05 4.28
CA ASP A 78 2.03 3.34 5.38
C ASP A 78 0.50 3.48 5.31
N ILE A 79 -0.01 4.69 5.04
CA ILE A 79 -1.45 4.95 4.89
C ILE A 79 -2.03 4.17 3.69
N VAL A 80 -1.29 4.13 2.58
CA VAL A 80 -1.74 3.40 1.38
C VAL A 80 -1.74 1.89 1.61
N ASP A 81 -0.73 1.38 2.32
CA ASP A 81 -0.66 -0.02 2.71
C ASP A 81 -1.82 -0.41 3.65
N ASP A 82 -2.27 0.49 4.51
CA ASP A 82 -3.46 0.30 5.35
C ASP A 82 -4.76 0.21 4.51
N PHE A 83 -4.91 1.01 3.44
CA PHE A 83 -6.04 0.89 2.53
C PHE A 83 -6.03 -0.45 1.78
N GLU A 84 -4.87 -0.88 1.28
CA GLU A 84 -4.72 -2.19 0.63
C GLU A 84 -5.01 -3.34 1.61
N CYS A 85 -4.55 -3.20 2.84
CA CYS A 85 -4.82 -4.13 3.94
C CYS A 85 -6.32 -4.22 4.24
N GLU A 86 -7.03 -3.11 4.36
CA GLU A 86 -8.49 -3.13 4.60
C GLU A 86 -9.26 -3.65 3.38
N ALA A 87 -8.83 -3.34 2.15
CA ALA A 87 -9.44 -3.89 0.95
C ALA A 87 -9.29 -5.42 0.90
N LEU A 88 -8.09 -5.94 1.19
CA LEU A 88 -7.84 -7.37 1.32
C LEU A 88 -8.67 -7.99 2.44
N ARG A 89 -8.79 -7.32 3.60
CA ARG A 89 -9.64 -7.77 4.71
C ARG A 89 -11.10 -7.92 4.29
N LYS A 90 -11.64 -6.89 3.62
CA LYS A 90 -13.02 -6.90 3.11
C LYS A 90 -13.24 -7.99 2.08
N HIS A 91 -12.29 -8.20 1.16
CA HIS A 91 -12.36 -9.27 0.17
C HIS A 91 -12.42 -10.65 0.85
N VAL A 92 -11.56 -10.91 1.83
CA VAL A 92 -11.54 -12.17 2.60
C VAL A 92 -12.85 -12.35 3.37
N VAL A 93 -13.28 -11.34 4.11
CA VAL A 93 -14.52 -11.41 4.90
C VAL A 93 -15.75 -11.62 4.01
N ASN A 94 -15.85 -10.96 2.86
CA ASN A 94 -16.97 -11.12 1.95
C ASN A 94 -16.97 -12.49 1.24
N THR A 95 -15.79 -12.95 0.82
CA THR A 95 -15.64 -14.22 0.07
C THR A 95 -15.84 -15.44 0.97
N TYR A 96 -15.45 -15.36 2.24
CA TYR A 96 -15.42 -16.52 3.15
C TYR A 96 -16.36 -16.39 4.37
N GLY A 97 -16.83 -15.19 4.70
CA GLY A 97 -17.71 -14.92 5.85
C GLY A 97 -19.22 -14.92 5.53
N GLY A 98 -19.59 -14.95 4.24
CA GLY A 98 -20.97 -15.18 3.79
C GLY A 98 -21.18 -16.65 3.48
N SER A 99 -22.17 -17.28 4.10
CA SER A 99 -22.44 -18.72 3.97
C SER A 99 -22.60 -19.19 2.51
N SER A 100 -22.03 -20.38 2.25
CA SER A 100 -22.23 -21.30 1.13
C SER A 100 -21.44 -21.14 -0.18
N ARG A 101 -20.51 -22.11 -0.34
CA ARG A 101 -20.23 -22.88 -1.57
C ARG A 101 -19.75 -22.08 -2.79
N LYS A 102 -18.51 -21.62 -2.74
CA LYS A 102 -17.59 -21.69 -3.89
C LYS A 102 -16.15 -21.77 -3.38
N VAL A 103 -15.60 -22.99 -3.40
CA VAL A 103 -14.20 -23.27 -3.08
C VAL A 103 -13.32 -22.57 -4.12
N ARG A 104 -12.81 -21.38 -3.80
CA ARG A 104 -11.60 -20.86 -4.47
C ARG A 104 -10.37 -21.46 -3.78
N ARG A 105 -9.48 -22.00 -4.60
CA ARG A 105 -8.43 -22.97 -4.25
C ARG A 105 -7.17 -22.39 -3.60
N SER A 106 -7.09 -21.09 -3.41
CA SER A 106 -5.97 -20.45 -2.72
C SER A 106 -6.38 -19.05 -2.29
N CYS A 107 -5.91 -18.65 -1.11
CA CYS A 107 -6.00 -17.29 -0.62
C CYS A 107 -4.57 -16.81 -0.35
N GLU A 108 -4.13 -15.79 -1.08
CA GLU A 108 -2.83 -15.16 -0.89
C GLU A 108 -3.04 -13.92 -0.02
N MET A 109 -2.57 -13.99 1.22
CA MET A 109 -2.55 -12.88 2.19
C MET A 109 -1.20 -12.16 2.14
N GLY A 110 -0.54 -12.17 0.98
CA GLY A 110 0.77 -11.59 0.78
C GLY A 110 0.69 -10.08 0.78
N GLY A 111 1.39 -9.42 1.72
CA GLY A 111 1.56 -7.96 1.74
C GLY A 111 1.26 -7.29 3.07
N CYS A 112 0.40 -7.87 3.92
CA CYS A 112 -0.07 -7.18 5.14
C CYS A 112 0.23 -7.97 6.42
N PRO A 113 1.25 -7.58 7.22
CA PRO A 113 1.59 -8.27 8.47
C PRO A 113 0.47 -8.23 9.51
N ALA A 114 -0.41 -7.23 9.47
CA ALA A 114 -1.60 -7.17 10.32
C ALA A 114 -2.63 -8.27 10.00
N LEU A 115 -2.85 -8.56 8.71
CA LEU A 115 -3.74 -9.63 8.27
C LEU A 115 -3.14 -11.01 8.54
N SER A 116 -1.83 -11.15 8.36
CA SER A 116 -1.08 -12.35 8.74
C SER A 116 -1.33 -12.74 10.20
N LYS A 117 -1.28 -11.76 11.12
CA LYS A 117 -1.57 -11.99 12.55
C LYS A 117 -3.06 -12.29 12.82
N ARG A 118 -3.99 -11.55 12.20
CA ARG A 118 -5.44 -11.72 12.41
C ARG A 118 -6.00 -13.06 11.91
N PHE A 119 -5.45 -13.56 10.81
CA PHE A 119 -5.87 -14.78 10.14
C PHE A 119 -4.85 -15.92 10.32
N HIS A 120 -3.96 -15.80 11.31
CA HIS A 120 -2.99 -16.83 11.63
C HIS A 120 -3.69 -18.11 12.11
N PRO A 121 -3.28 -19.30 11.67
CA PRO A 121 -3.75 -20.55 12.26
C PRO A 121 -3.43 -20.53 13.76
N ILE A 122 -4.37 -20.92 14.62
CA ILE A 122 -4.20 -21.06 16.10
C ILE A 122 -4.38 -19.76 16.90
N ILE A 123 -3.86 -18.61 16.46
CA ILE A 123 -3.83 -17.37 17.29
C ILE A 123 -4.73 -16.26 16.71
N GLY A 124 -5.09 -16.34 15.42
CA GLY A 124 -5.88 -15.31 14.75
C GLY A 124 -7.34 -15.29 15.21
N TYR A 125 -7.82 -14.15 15.70
CA TYR A 125 -9.21 -13.95 16.12
C TYR A 125 -10.22 -14.32 15.01
N ASP A 126 -9.88 -14.06 13.75
CA ASP A 126 -10.75 -14.27 12.60
C ASP A 126 -10.52 -15.64 11.90
N TRP A 127 -9.64 -16.51 12.42
CA TRP A 127 -9.29 -17.80 11.79
C TRP A 127 -10.51 -18.71 11.57
N HIS A 128 -11.45 -18.72 12.51
CA HIS A 128 -12.67 -19.52 12.44
C HIS A 128 -13.54 -19.23 11.21
N ARG A 129 -13.39 -18.04 10.59
CA ARG A 129 -14.13 -17.64 9.39
C ARG A 129 -13.53 -18.19 8.10
N ILE A 130 -12.25 -18.59 8.10
CA ILE A 130 -11.52 -19.06 6.91
C ILE A 130 -10.89 -20.45 7.05
N SER A 131 -11.12 -21.12 8.18
CA SER A 131 -10.55 -22.46 8.49
C SER A 131 -10.93 -23.55 7.47
N HIS A 132 -11.94 -23.32 6.64
CA HIS A 132 -12.39 -24.22 5.58
C HIS A 132 -11.55 -24.11 4.28
N VAL A 133 -10.58 -23.20 4.21
CA VAL A 133 -9.72 -22.99 3.03
C VAL A 133 -8.49 -23.92 3.10
N LYS A 134 -8.37 -24.85 2.15
CA LYS A 134 -7.30 -25.88 2.11
C LYS A 134 -5.88 -25.34 1.91
N LYS A 135 -5.72 -24.12 1.37
CA LYS A 135 -4.42 -23.46 1.14
C LYS A 135 -4.53 -21.96 1.40
N VAL A 136 -3.99 -21.53 2.53
CA VAL A 136 -3.84 -20.12 2.90
C VAL A 136 -2.34 -19.81 2.88
N TYR A 137 -1.92 -18.95 1.96
CA TYR A 137 -0.54 -18.51 1.86
C TYR A 137 -0.42 -17.18 2.62
N ILE A 138 0.21 -17.26 3.79
CA ILE A 138 0.48 -16.10 4.65
C ILE A 138 1.99 -15.82 4.53
N GLY A 139 2.36 -14.97 3.57
CA GLY A 139 3.76 -14.60 3.33
C GLY A 139 3.97 -13.94 1.97
N ARG A 140 4.99 -13.08 1.84
CA ARG A 140 5.47 -12.63 0.53
C ARG A 140 5.99 -13.85 -0.21
N SER A 141 5.37 -14.19 -1.34
CA SER A 141 5.97 -15.05 -2.34
C SER A 141 7.27 -14.39 -2.80
N LEU A 142 8.41 -15.02 -2.53
CA LEU A 142 9.70 -14.67 -3.14
C LEU A 142 9.67 -14.97 -4.63
#